data_AF-A0A925L8S7-F1
#
_entry.id   AF-A0A925L8S7-F1
#
_cell.length_a   1.000
_cell.length_b   1.000
_cell.length_c   1.000
_cell.angle_alpha   90.00
_cell.angle_beta   90.00
_cell.angle_gamma   90.00
#
_symmetry.space_group_name_H-M   'P 1'
#
loop_
_entity.id
_entity.type
_entity.pdbx_description
1 polymer ?
#
loop_
_entity_poly.entity_id
_entity_poly.type
_entity_poly.pdbx_seq_one_letter_code
_entity_poly.pdbx_strand_id
1 'polypeptide(L)' 'PIDRTFPFEEASQALAHMAHNAHFGKVVLTLP' A
#
# COMPACT_ATOMS: atom_id res chain seq x y z
N PRO A 1 -11.39 -2.33 -6.17
CA PRO A 1 -10.87 -3.49 -5.41
C PRO A 1 -9.73 -3.01 -4.51
N ILE A 2 -9.61 -3.56 -3.30
CA ILE A 2 -8.44 -3.31 -2.43
C ILE A 2 -7.34 -4.27 -2.90
N ASP A 3 -6.19 -3.72 -3.25
CA ASP A 3 -5.02 -4.46 -3.69
C ASP A 3 -4.27 -5.05 -2.48
N ARG A 4 -3.90 -4.17 -1.55
CA ARG A 4 -3.10 -4.51 -0.38
C ARG A 4 -3.28 -3.47 0.72
N THR A 5 -3.10 -3.91 1.96
CA THR A 5 -3.11 -3.08 3.17
C THR A 5 -1.73 -3.06 3.80
N PHE A 6 -1.29 -1.90 4.26
CA PHE A 6 -0.05 -1.74 5.03
C PHE A 6 -0.34 -0.98 6.33
N PRO A 7 0.33 -1.30 7.45
CA PRO A 7 0.39 -0.41 8.60
C PRO A 7 0.92 0.96 8.19
N PHE A 8 0.44 2.03 8.82
CA PHE A 8 0.88 3.38 8.52
C PHE A 8 2.39 3.57 8.71
N GLU A 9 2.97 2.87 9.69
CA GLU A 9 4.40 2.81 9.97
C GLU A 9 5.21 2.24 8.80
N GLU A 10 4.58 1.49 7.90
CA GLU A 10 5.18 0.86 6.72
C GLU A 10 4.83 1.59 5.41
N ALA A 11 4.44 2.87 5.47
CA ALA A 11 4.06 3.64 4.28
C ALA A 11 5.15 3.67 3.18
N SER A 12 6.43 3.54 3.55
CA SER A 12 7.54 3.44 2.58
C SER A 12 7.44 2.17 1.72
N GLN A 13 6.98 1.05 2.28
CA GLN A 13 6.75 -0.20 1.54
C GLN A 13 5.53 -0.08 0.62
N ALA A 14 4.47 0.59 1.09
CA ALA A 14 3.31 0.90 0.26
C ALA A 14 3.71 1.74 -0.95
N LEU A 15 4.55 2.77 -0.75
CA LEU A 15 5.08 3.58 -1.83
C LEU A 15 5.94 2.77 -2.80
N ALA A 16 6.84 1.93 -2.30
CA ALA A 16 7.65 1.06 -3.14
C ALA A 16 6.77 0.13 -3.99
N HIS A 17 5.73 -0.46 -3.42
CA HIS A 17 4.77 -1.31 -4.15
C HIS A 17 4.05 -0.53 -5.26
N MET A 18 3.61 0.70 -4.97
CA MET A 18 2.97 1.55 -5.97
C MET A 18 3.92 2.00 -7.08
N ALA A 19 5.15 2.37 -6.73
CA ALA A 19 6.16 2.88 -7.67
C ALA A 19 6.58 1.84 -8.72
N HIS A 20 6.51 0.55 -8.40
CA HIS A 20 6.76 -0.54 -9.35
C HIS A 20 5.53 -0.91 -10.20
N ASN A 21 4.42 -0.15 -10.12
CA ASN A 21 3.14 -0.49 -10.74
C ASN A 21 2.64 -1.90 -10.36
N ALA A 22 3.02 -2.40 -9.18
CA ALA A 22 2.68 -3.75 -8.73
C ALA A 22 1.30 -3.85 -8.06
N HIS A 23 0.53 -2.75 -8.06
CA HIS A 23 -0.77 -2.67 -7.42
C HIS A 23 -1.90 -2.82 -8.45
N PHE A 24 -2.91 -3.62 -8.11
CA PHE A 24 -4.18 -3.70 -8.81
C PHE A 24 -5.29 -3.01 -8.00
N GLY A 25 -5.50 -1.72 -8.28
CA GLY A 25 -6.52 -0.93 -7.59
C GLY A 25 -5.96 -0.13 -6.43
N LYS A 26 -6.58 -0.20 -5.25
CA LYS A 26 -6.24 0.72 -4.15
C LYS A 26 -5.32 0.06 -3.12
N VAL A 27 -4.25 0.73 -2.77
CA VAL A 27 -3.45 0.44 -1.58
C VAL A 27 -4.01 1.23 -0.40
N VAL A 28 -4.20 0.58 0.75
CA VAL A 28 -4.80 1.19 1.95
C VAL A 28 -3.77 1.20 3.08
N LEU A 29 -3.67 2.32 3.79
CA LEU A 29 -2.90 2.44 5.02
C LEU A 29 -3.82 2.29 6.23
N THR A 30 -3.44 1.47 7.19
CA THR A 30 -4.18 1.24 8.44
C THR A 30 -3.50 1.93 9.61
N LEU A 31 -4.29 2.60 10.43
CA LEU A 31 -3.88 3.09 11.76
C LEU A 31 -4.28 2.05 12.82
N PRO A 32 -3.72 2.11 14.05
CA PRO A 32 -4.23 1.35 15.19
C PRO A 32 -5.73 1.58 15.43
#